data_AF-A0A6B3SN48-F1
#
_entry.id   AF-A0A6B3SN48-F1
#
_cell.length_a   1.000
_cell.length_b   1.000
_cell.length_c   1.000
_cell.angle_alpha   90.00
_cell.angle_beta   90.00
_cell.angle_gamma   90.00
#
_symmetry.space_group_name_H-M   'P 1'
#
loop_
_entity.id
_entity.type
_entity.pdbx_description
1 polymer ?
#
loop_
_entity_poly.entity_id
_entity_poly.type
_entity_poly.pdbx_seq_one_letter_code
_entity_poly.pdbx_strand_id
1 'polypeptide(L)' 'MSALSTQSKLGDLLDNDASKAVLEKHLPGISTHPQIAMGRGFPLATVAQFSGGLITPEALEKIDADLVNLA' A
#
# COMPACT_ATOMS: atom_id res chain seq x y z
N MET A 1 1.95 7.33 17.90
CA MET A 1 1.79 6.30 16.87
C MET A 1 2.45 6.84 15.61
N SER A 2 3.22 6.04 14.89
CA SER A 2 3.82 6.50 13.62
C SER A 2 2.72 6.68 12.58
N ALA A 3 2.72 7.80 11.85
CA ALA A 3 1.76 8.03 10.77
C ALA A 3 1.93 6.97 9.66
N LEU A 4 0.83 6.46 9.13
CA LEU A 4 0.83 5.51 8.01
C LEU A 4 1.24 6.23 6.71
N SER A 5 2.01 5.56 5.87
CA SER A 5 2.47 6.06 4.57
C SER A 5 2.90 4.91 3.64
N THR A 6 3.25 5.21 2.40
CA THR A 6 3.83 4.28 1.42
C THR A 6 5.17 3.69 1.87
N GLN A 7 5.81 4.29 2.86
CA GLN A 7 7.02 3.79 3.51
C GLN A 7 6.73 2.78 4.64
N SER A 8 5.46 2.65 5.05
CA SER A 8 5.01 1.61 5.99
C SER A 8 4.99 0.25 5.29
N LYS A 9 5.19 -0.82 6.06
CA LYS A 9 5.13 -2.18 5.50
C LYS A 9 3.74 -2.43 4.91
N LEU A 10 3.71 -3.07 3.74
CA LEU A 10 2.45 -3.44 3.11
C LEU A 10 1.60 -4.33 4.02
N GLY A 11 2.23 -5.20 4.83
CA GLY A 11 1.51 -5.99 5.84
C GLY A 11 0.75 -5.12 6.84
N ASP A 12 1.42 -4.13 7.42
CA ASP A 12 0.81 -3.23 8.41
C ASP A 12 -0.35 -2.42 7.80
N LEU A 13 -0.20 -1.97 6.54
CA LEU A 13 -1.26 -1.27 5.82
C LEU A 13 -2.47 -2.16 5.49
N LEU A 14 -2.25 -3.45 5.23
CA LEU A 14 -3.31 -4.41 4.92
C LEU A 14 -4.03 -4.95 6.15
N ASP A 15 -3.36 -4.93 7.31
CA ASP A 15 -3.92 -5.40 8.59
C ASP A 15 -4.76 -4.33 9.29
N ASN A 16 -4.69 -3.09 8.82
CA ASN A 16 -5.57 -2.00 9.22
C ASN A 16 -6.67 -1.79 8.17
N ASP A 17 -7.93 -1.95 8.56
CA ASP A 17 -9.08 -1.87 7.65
C ASP A 17 -9.20 -0.52 6.93
N ALA A 18 -8.83 0.59 7.58
CA ALA A 18 -8.92 1.92 6.99
C ALA A 18 -7.85 2.13 5.90
N SER A 19 -6.59 1.77 6.18
CA SER A 19 -5.54 1.84 5.16
C SER A 19 -5.73 0.80 4.07
N LYS A 20 -6.24 -0.40 4.38
CA LYS A 20 -6.59 -1.41 3.39
C LYS A 20 -7.65 -0.88 2.41
N ALA A 21 -8.67 -0.18 2.89
CA ALA A 21 -9.67 0.44 2.03
C ALA A 21 -9.06 1.50 1.09
N VAL A 22 -8.10 2.30 1.56
CA VAL A 22 -7.33 3.22 0.73
C VAL A 22 -6.53 2.46 -0.34
N LEU A 23 -5.85 1.38 0.05
CA LEU A 23 -5.10 0.57 -0.91
C LEU A 23 -6.01 -0.06 -1.96
N GLU A 24 -7.15 -0.63 -1.60
CA GLU A 24 -8.10 -1.21 -2.58
C GLU A 24 -8.72 -0.16 -3.50
N LYS A 25 -8.92 1.08 -3.02
CA LYS A 25 -9.41 2.20 -3.83
C LYS A 25 -8.44 2.55 -4.96
N HIS A 26 -7.13 2.54 -4.70
CA HIS A 26 -6.10 2.96 -5.67
C HIS A 26 -5.44 1.79 -6.40
N LEU A 27 -5.41 0.61 -5.79
CA LEU A 27 -4.79 -0.61 -6.28
C LEU A 27 -5.77 -1.79 -6.13
N PRO A 28 -6.83 -1.87 -6.95
CA PRO A 28 -7.86 -2.89 -6.80
C PRO A 28 -7.30 -4.31 -6.87
N GLY A 29 -7.64 -5.13 -5.89
CA GLY A 29 -7.20 -6.53 -5.80
C GLY A 29 -5.84 -6.73 -5.14
N ILE A 30 -5.17 -5.67 -4.66
CA ILE A 30 -3.86 -5.76 -4.00
C ILE A 30 -3.88 -6.74 -2.82
N SER A 31 -4.93 -6.73 -1.98
CA SER A 31 -5.00 -7.62 -0.81
C SER A 31 -5.14 -9.10 -1.16
N THR A 32 -5.56 -9.39 -2.40
CA THR A 32 -5.78 -10.75 -2.92
C THR A 32 -4.74 -11.19 -3.95
N HIS A 33 -3.73 -10.35 -4.22
CA HIS A 33 -2.74 -10.64 -5.24
C HIS A 33 -1.97 -11.95 -4.94
N PRO A 34 -1.70 -12.83 -5.93
CA PRO A 34 -1.07 -14.13 -5.68
C PRO A 34 0.28 -14.06 -4.94
N GLN A 35 1.01 -12.94 -5.08
CA GLN A 35 2.30 -12.70 -4.44
C GLN A 35 2.21 -11.79 -3.21
N ILE A 36 1.00 -11.53 -2.67
CA ILE A 36 0.81 -10.58 -1.57
C ILE A 36 1.62 -10.97 -0.32
N ALA A 37 1.72 -12.27 -0.04
CA ALA A 37 2.50 -12.79 1.09
C ALA A 37 3.97 -12.35 1.04
N MET A 38 4.58 -12.31 -0.16
CA MET A 38 5.95 -11.84 -0.34
C MET A 38 6.06 -10.33 -0.16
N GLY A 39 5.08 -9.56 -0.66
CA GLY A 39 5.07 -8.10 -0.56
C GLY A 39 4.88 -7.57 0.86
N ARG A 40 4.16 -8.30 1.73
CA ARG A 40 3.84 -7.88 3.10
C ARG A 40 5.06 -7.54 3.97
N GLY A 41 6.23 -8.14 3.68
CA GLY A 41 7.47 -7.87 4.39
C GLY A 41 8.16 -6.55 4.05
N PHE A 42 7.71 -5.86 2.99
CA PHE A 42 8.38 -4.68 2.44
C PHE A 42 7.49 -3.43 2.52
N PRO A 43 8.08 -2.22 2.50
CA PRO A 43 7.32 -0.99 2.28
C PRO A 43 6.54 -1.03 0.96
N LEU A 44 5.36 -0.40 0.92
CA LEU A 44 4.56 -0.33 -0.32
C LEU A 44 5.35 0.27 -1.49
N ALA A 45 6.13 1.33 -1.25
CA ALA A 45 6.99 1.94 -2.26
C ALA A 45 8.06 0.97 -2.79
N THR A 46 8.55 0.05 -1.96
CA THR A 46 9.47 -1.01 -2.38
C THR A 46 8.74 -2.08 -3.19
N VAL A 47 7.53 -2.49 -2.79
CA VAL A 47 6.70 -3.42 -3.55
C VAL A 47 6.40 -2.88 -4.96
N ALA A 48 6.21 -1.55 -5.09
CA ALA A 48 6.00 -0.91 -6.37
C ALA A 48 7.13 -1.16 -7.37
N GLN A 49 8.39 -1.19 -6.91
CA GLN A 49 9.55 -1.46 -7.76
C GLN A 49 9.55 -2.88 -8.34
N PHE A 50 8.96 -3.85 -7.61
CA PHE A 50 8.82 -5.24 -8.05
C PHE A 50 7.53 -5.51 -8.81
N SER A 51 6.61 -4.53 -8.88
CA SER A 51 5.27 -4.70 -9.45
C SER A 51 5.24 -4.72 -10.98
N GLY A 52 6.36 -4.49 -11.66
CA GLY A 52 6.41 -4.41 -13.12
C GLY A 52 5.63 -3.23 -13.72
N GLY A 53 5.40 -2.17 -12.93
CA GLY A 53 4.64 -0.99 -13.33
C GLY A 53 3.15 -1.03 -12.96
N LEU A 54 2.68 -2.08 -12.27
CA LEU A 54 1.29 -2.16 -11.79
C LEU A 54 1.00 -1.11 -10.69
N ILE A 55 2.01 -0.76 -9.89
CA ILE A 55 1.93 0.30 -8.89
C ILE A 55 2.77 1.48 -9.41
N THR A 56 2.08 2.53 -9.88
CA THR A 56 2.72 3.71 -10.47
C THR A 56 3.13 4.73 -9.41
N PRO A 57 4.08 5.64 -9.71
CA PRO A 57 4.40 6.76 -8.81
C PRO A 57 3.18 7.62 -8.45
N GLU A 58 2.30 7.88 -9.42
CA GLU A 58 1.06 8.64 -9.20
C GLU A 58 0.12 7.93 -8.22
N ALA A 59 0.01 6.60 -8.29
CA ALA A 59 -0.78 5.82 -7.35
C ALA A 59 -0.20 5.92 -5.93
N LEU A 60 1.13 5.87 -5.78
CA LEU A 60 1.80 6.03 -4.48
C LEU A 60 1.52 7.41 -3.87
N GLU A 61 1.62 8.48 -4.65
CA GLU A 61 1.32 9.84 -4.17
C GLU A 61 -0.13 9.98 -3.70
N LYS A 62 -1.10 9.44 -4.45
CA LYS A 62 -2.52 9.44 -4.08
C LYS A 62 -2.80 8.61 -2.82
N ILE A 63 -2.12 7.47 -2.69
CA ILE A 63 -2.22 6.63 -1.48
C ILE A 63 -1.66 7.38 -0.28
N ASP A 64 -0.48 7.99 -0.39
CA ASP A 64 0.11 8.77 0.70
C ASP A 64 -0.80 9.92 1.14
N ALA A 65 -1.38 10.65 0.20
CA ALA A 65 -2.32 11.72 0.49
C ALA A 65 -3.55 11.23 1.26
N ASP A 66 -4.11 10.08 0.89
CA ASP A 66 -5.26 9.49 1.58
C ASP A 66 -4.87 8.90 2.95
N LEU A 67 -3.69 8.28 3.08
CA LEU A 67 -3.20 7.71 4.35
C LEU A 67 -2.93 8.80 5.40
N VAL A 68 -2.45 9.97 4.99
CA VAL A 68 -2.24 11.12 5.90
C VAL A 68 -3.56 11.58 6.54
N ASN A 69 -4.70 11.39 5.87
CA ASN A 69 -6.02 11.74 6.40
C ASN A 69 -6.59 10.71 7.39
N LEU A 70 -5.91 9.58 7.61
CA LEU A 70 -6.31 8.54 8.57
C LEU A 70 -5.67 8.71 9.96
N ALA A 71 -4.77 9.69 10.12
CA ALA A 71 -4.03 9.96 11.35
C ALA A 71 -4.83 10.75 12.41
#